data_AF-A0A1I4KE59-F1
#
_entry.id   AF-A0A1I4KE59-F1
#
_cell.length_a   1.000
_cell.length_b   1.000
_cell.length_c   1.000
_cell.angle_alpha   90.00
_cell.angle_beta   90.00
_cell.angle_gamma   90.00
#
_symmetry.space_group_name_H-M   'P 1'
#
loop_
_entity.id
_entity.type
_entity.pdbx_description
1 polymer ?
#
loop_
_entity_poly.entity_id
_entity_poly.type
_entity_poly.pdbx_seq_one_letter_code
_entity_poly.pdbx_strand_id
1 'polypeptide(L)' 'MPQRQPAAPRPIDRGAADPACPVEDIAQAYLVTAHGDAGLALRCAITDALSDLMEAERRARENSRLISRGYVRNAARG' A
#
# COMPACT_ATOMS: atom_id res chain seq x y z
N MET A 1 1.85 -11.93 60.39
CA MET A 1 1.77 -10.73 59.53
C MET A 1 1.93 -11.17 58.08
N PRO A 2 0.89 -11.12 57.22
CA PRO A 2 1.05 -11.45 55.80
C PRO A 2 1.81 -10.31 55.09
N GLN A 3 2.93 -10.65 54.47
CA GLN A 3 3.77 -9.73 53.70
C GLN A 3 3.00 -9.31 52.44
N ARG A 4 2.61 -8.03 52.35
CA ARG A 4 2.09 -7.42 51.10
C ARG A 4 3.24 -7.35 50.10
N GLN A 5 3.24 -8.24 49.11
CA GLN A 5 4.16 -8.16 47.98
C GLN A 5 3.76 -6.98 47.08
N PRO A 6 4.66 -6.05 46.74
CA PRO A 6 4.34 -4.99 45.80
C PRO A 6 4.20 -5.59 44.40
N ALA A 7 3.05 -5.33 43.76
CA ALA A 7 2.81 -5.73 42.38
C ALA A 7 3.89 -5.11 41.47
N ALA A 8 4.61 -5.95 40.73
CA ALA A 8 5.54 -5.49 39.71
C ALA A 8 4.80 -4.56 38.73
N PRO A 9 5.45 -3.48 38.24
CA PRO A 9 4.88 -2.70 37.15
C PRO A 9 4.67 -3.66 35.98
N ARG A 10 3.41 -3.74 35.52
CA ARG A 10 3.07 -4.51 34.32
C ARG A 10 4.01 -4.07 33.20
N PRO A 11 4.50 -4.98 32.34
CA PRO A 11 5.21 -4.57 31.15
C PRO A 11 4.30 -3.60 30.41
N ILE A 12 4.73 -2.33 30.33
CA ILE A 12 4.15 -1.36 29.42
C ILE A 12 4.17 -2.01 28.05
N ASP A 13 2.98 -2.28 27.53
CA ASP A 13 2.76 -2.71 26.15
C ASP A 13 3.27 -1.57 25.25
N ARG A 14 4.58 -1.58 24.99
CA ARG A 14 5.28 -0.57 24.18
C ARG A 14 5.24 -0.97 22.71
N GLY A 15 4.16 -1.64 22.30
CA GLY A 15 4.04 -2.33 21.03
C GLY A 15 2.62 -2.45 20.49
N ALA A 16 1.64 -1.76 21.09
CA ALA A 16 0.57 -1.21 20.27
C ALA A 16 1.23 -0.14 19.39
N ALA A 17 1.87 -0.59 18.30
CA ALA A 17 2.19 0.27 17.19
C ALA A 17 0.89 1.04 16.92
N ASP A 18 0.92 2.36 17.15
CA ASP A 18 -0.02 3.27 16.52
C ASP A 18 -0.27 2.74 15.11
N PRO A 19 -1.52 2.64 14.63
CA PRO A 19 -1.79 2.11 13.30
C PRO A 19 -0.91 2.89 12.35
N ALA A 20 0.23 2.28 11.99
CA ALA A 20 1.32 2.98 11.38
C ALA A 20 0.71 3.52 10.11
N CYS A 21 0.73 4.84 9.99
CA CYS A 21 0.03 5.46 8.88
C CYS A 21 0.62 4.78 7.62
N PRO A 22 -0.24 4.17 6.79
CA PRO A 22 0.22 3.18 5.81
C PRO A 22 1.24 3.77 4.83
N VAL A 23 1.24 5.11 4.71
CA VAL A 23 2.22 5.88 3.96
C VAL A 23 3.62 5.76 4.55
N GLU A 24 3.77 5.84 5.87
CA GLU A 24 5.03 5.75 6.61
C GLU A 24 5.62 4.34 6.50
N ASP A 25 4.78 3.30 6.54
CA ASP A 25 5.22 1.91 6.33
C ASP A 25 5.72 1.70 4.90
N ILE A 26 5.00 2.23 3.91
CA ILE A 26 5.40 2.17 2.50
C ILE A 26 6.70 2.95 2.29
N ALA A 27 6.80 4.17 2.83
CA ALA A 27 8.00 4.99 2.73
C ALA A 27 9.21 4.32 3.40
N GLN A 28 9.00 3.69 4.56
CA GLN A 28 10.04 2.94 5.26
C GLN A 28 10.50 1.72 4.45
N ALA A 29 9.57 1.00 3.79
CA ALA A 29 9.93 -0.11 2.92
C ALA A 29 10.86 0.35 1.78
N TYR A 30 10.54 1.46 1.11
CA TYR A 30 11.39 2.02 0.05
C TYR A 30 12.76 2.49 0.58
N LEU A 31 12.82 3.08 1.77
CA LEU A 31 14.08 3.47 2.41
C LEU A 31 14.96 2.26 2.75
N VAL A 32 14.36 1.19 3.24
CA VAL A 32 15.06 -0.07 3.53
C VAL A 32 15.64 -0.67 2.25
N THR A 33 14.85 -0.72 1.17
CA THR A 33 15.33 -1.19 -0.15
C THR A 33 16.44 -0.31 -0.72
N ALA A 34 16.39 1.00 -0.48
CA ALA A 34 17.41 1.96 -0.90
C ALA A 34 18.61 2.07 0.05
N HIS A 35 18.75 1.17 1.03
CA HIS A 35 19.82 1.19 2.03
C HIS A 35 19.97 2.53 2.77
N GLY A 36 18.85 3.22 3.00
CA GLY A 36 18.80 4.52 3.66
C GLY A 36 19.01 5.73 2.75
N ASP A 37 19.22 5.55 1.44
CA ASP A 37 19.25 6.66 0.47
C ASP A 37 17.81 7.13 0.17
N ALA A 38 17.40 8.20 0.84
CA ALA A 38 16.08 8.81 0.66
C ALA A 38 15.83 9.31 -0.78
N GLY A 39 16.88 9.75 -1.48
CA GLY A 39 16.77 10.21 -2.86
C GLY A 39 16.50 9.05 -3.82
N LEU A 40 17.18 7.92 -3.62
CA LEU A 40 16.93 6.70 -4.38
C LEU A 40 15.55 6.12 -4.05
N ALA A 41 15.19 6.02 -2.77
CA ALA A 41 13.87 5.57 -2.33
C ALA A 41 12.73 6.35 -2.99
N LEU A 42 12.84 7.69 -3.01
CA LEU A 42 11.83 8.55 -3.64
C LEU A 42 11.75 8.33 -5.15
N ARG A 43 12.88 8.23 -5.85
CA ARG A 43 12.88 7.95 -7.30
C ARG A 43 12.26 6.58 -7.61
N CYS A 44 12.54 5.57 -6.78
CA CYS A 44 11.93 4.25 -6.91
C CYS A 44 10.41 4.31 -6.69
N ALA A 45 9.94 4.96 -5.62
CA ALA A 45 8.52 5.11 -5.34
C ALA A 45 7.76 5.86 -6.45
N ILE A 46 8.35 6.93 -7.00
CA ILE A 46 7.75 7.65 -8.14
C ILE A 46 7.70 6.76 -9.39
N THR A 47 8.76 6.01 -9.67
CA THR A 47 8.81 5.13 -10.85
C THR A 47 7.77 4.02 -10.76
N ASP A 48 7.58 3.45 -9.56
CA ASP A 48 6.57 2.43 -9.28
C ASP A 48 5.16 3.00 -9.47
N ALA A 49 4.86 4.15 -8.85
CA ALA A 49 3.56 4.82 -8.99
C ALA A 49 3.21 5.20 -10.44
N LEU A 50 4.19 5.63 -11.24
CA LEU A 50 3.99 5.90 -12.66
C LEU A 50 3.75 4.61 -13.46
N SER A 51 4.42 3.52 -13.11
CA SER A 51 4.22 2.21 -13.73
C SER A 51 2.82 1.68 -13.43
N ASP A 52 2.38 1.78 -12.17
CA ASP A 52 1.03 1.43 -11.73
C ASP A 52 -0.04 2.24 -12.46
N LEU A 53 0.19 3.56 -12.63
CA LEU A 53 -0.71 4.41 -13.40
C LEU A 53 -0.79 3.97 -14.86
N MET A 54 0.35 3.72 -15.51
CA MET A 54 0.37 3.24 -16.90
C MET A 54 -0.32 1.89 -17.05
N GLU A 55 -0.14 0.98 -16.09
CA GLU A 55 -0.77 -0.33 -16.08
C GLU A 55 -2.29 -0.23 -15.85
N ALA A 56 -2.72 0.64 -14.92
CA ALA A 56 -4.13 0.95 -14.69
C ALA A 56 -4.78 1.56 -15.94
N GLU A 57 -4.11 2.52 -16.60
CA GLU A 57 -4.58 3.09 -17.87
C GLU A 57 -4.66 2.05 -18.99
N ARG A 58 -3.69 1.13 -19.06
CA ARG A 58 -3.71 0.04 -20.05
C ARG A 58 -4.91 -0.86 -19.84
N ARG A 59 -5.17 -1.28 -18.60
CA ARG A 59 -6.35 -2.06 -18.22
C ARG A 59 -7.65 -1.33 -18.56
N ALA A 60 -7.72 -0.03 -18.31
CA ALA A 60 -8.89 0.79 -18.65
C ALA A 60 -9.14 0.83 -20.17
N ARG A 61 -8.10 1.09 -20.97
CA ARG A 61 -8.20 1.10 -22.44
C ARG A 61 -8.59 -0.26 -23.02
N GLU A 62 -8.08 -1.34 -22.44
CA GLU A 62 -8.42 -2.71 -22.83
C GLU A 62 -9.86 -3.07 -22.45
N ASN A 63 -10.33 -2.65 -21.28
CA ASN A 63 -11.71 -2.84 -20.84
C ASN A 63 -12.70 -2.05 -21.71
N SER A 64 -12.42 -0.78 -22.03
CA SER A 64 -13.27 0.02 -22.93
C SER A 64 -13.35 -0.56 -24.35
N ARG A 65 -12.27 -1.18 -24.84
CA ARG A 65 -12.26 -1.90 -26.13
C ARG A 65 -13.12 -3.15 -26.11
N LEU A 66 -13.15 -3.90 -25.01
CA LEU A 66 -14.00 -5.08 -24.84
C LEU A 66 -15.47 -4.71 -24.69
N ILE A 67 -15.79 -3.63 -23.97
CA ILE A 67 -17.16 -3.07 -23.89
C ILE A 67 -17.65 -2.70 -25.29
N SER A 68 -16.85 -1.99 -26.08
CA SER A 68 -17.27 -1.54 -27.43
C SER A 68 -17.49 -2.69 -28.42
N ARG A 69 -16.77 -3.83 -28.29
CA ARG A 69 -16.99 -5.02 -29.15
C ARG A 69 -18.08 -5.96 -28.62
N GLY A 70 -18.38 -5.94 -27.33
CA GLY A 70 -19.47 -6.69 -26.70
C GLY A 70 -20.83 -6.02 -26.84
N TYR A 71 -20.90 -4.69 -26.77
CA TYR A 71 -22.15 -3.93 -26.85
C TYR A 71 -22.73 -3.87 -28.28
N VAL A 72 -21.88 -3.78 -29.31
CA VAL A 72 -22.32 -3.75 -30.73
C VAL A 72 -23.00 -5.06 -31.15
N ARG A 73 -22.62 -6.21 -30.59
CA ARG A 73 -23.29 -7.48 -30.89
C ARG A 73 -24.63 -7.69 -30.15
N ASN A 74 -24.86 -6.96 -29.05
CA ASN A 74 -26.16 -6.91 -28.40
C ASN A 74 -27.08 -5.82 -28.97
N ALA A 75 -26.53 -4.76 -29.57
CA ALA A 75 -27.31 -3.71 -30.24
C ALA A 75 -27.79 -4.09 -31.65
N ALA A 76 -27.15 -5.05 -32.34
CA ALA A 76 -27.56 -5.53 -33.66
C ALA A 76 -28.59 -6.68 -33.62
N ARG A 77 -29.14 -7.00 -32.44
CA ARG A 77 -30.21 -8.00 -32.24
C ARG A 77 -31.40 -7.48 -31.42
N GLY A 78 -31.52 -6.17 -31.24
CA GLY A 78 -32.68 -5.51 -30.63
C GLY A 78 -33.63 -4.98 -31.68
#